data_AF-A0A7C7A5G0-F1
#
_entry.id   AF-A0A7C7A5G0-F1
#
_cell.length_a   1.000
_cell.length_b   1.000
_cell.length_c   1.000
_cell.angle_alpha   90.00
_cell.angle_beta   90.00
_cell.angle_gamma   90.00
#
_symmetry.space_group_name_H-M   'P 1'
#
loop_
_entity.id
_entity.type
_entity.pdbx_description
1 polymer ?
#
loop_
_entity_poly.entity_id
_entity_poly.type
_entity_poly.pdbx_seq_one_letter_code
_entity_poly.pdbx_strand_id
1 'polypeptide(L)'
;PFTEKSFLIKYDGYIKAGIDAGDIEILLNEGKTIKVRLKNSKILDHVIDEKSIYVYDEKDSIFNKMSINDIFNQLAEEKEKIEQKLIEKGFLKDTNDNVRMFLEEFLKSLGYESIEIEFEHIT
;
A
#
# COMPACT_ATOMS: atom_id res chain seq x y z
N PRO A 1 30.84 -22.39 17.77
CA PRO A 1 30.51 -22.56 16.34
C PRO A 1 29.08 -22.06 16.07
N PHE A 2 28.96 -20.84 15.54
CA PHE A 2 27.69 -20.25 15.12
C PHE A 2 27.31 -20.88 13.77
N THR A 3 26.31 -21.76 13.76
CA THR A 3 25.70 -22.24 12.52
C THR A 3 24.68 -21.18 12.11
N GLU A 4 24.98 -20.39 11.09
CA GLU A 4 23.97 -19.60 10.40
C GLU A 4 22.93 -20.57 9.84
N LYS A 5 21.71 -20.50 10.38
CA LYS A 5 20.55 -21.21 9.87
C LYS A 5 19.87 -20.27 8.87
N SER A 6 19.83 -20.65 7.60
CA SER A 6 19.09 -19.94 6.56
C SER A 6 17.82 -20.71 6.25
N PHE A 7 16.67 -20.05 6.34
CA PHE A 7 15.36 -20.59 5.98
C PHE A 7 14.70 -19.63 4.99
N LEU A 8 13.93 -20.18 4.05
CA LEU A 8 13.19 -19.39 3.07
C LEU A 8 11.70 -19.43 3.44
N ILE A 9 11.12 -18.26 3.69
CA ILE A 9 9.68 -18.11 3.91
C ILE A 9 9.05 -17.65 2.60
N LYS A 10 8.05 -18.38 2.13
CA LYS A 10 7.19 -17.99 1.02
C LYS A 10 5.77 -17.78 1.53
N TYR A 11 5.14 -16.70 1.09
CA TYR A 11 3.75 -16.37 1.39
C TYR A 11 3.16 -15.56 0.25
N ASP A 12 1.84 -15.61 0.15
CA ASP A 12 1.03 -14.70 -0.66
C ASP A 12 0.50 -13.56 0.22
N GLY A 13 0.27 -12.40 -0.39
CA GLY A 13 -0.19 -11.21 0.31
C GLY A 13 -0.53 -10.08 -0.65
N TYR A 14 -1.01 -8.98 -0.10
CA TYR A 14 -1.32 -7.78 -0.87
C TYR A 14 -1.14 -6.52 -0.04
N ILE A 15 -0.92 -5.41 -0.75
CA ILE A 15 -0.88 -4.06 -0.19
C ILE A 15 -1.90 -3.23 -0.95
N LYS A 16 -2.73 -2.49 -0.22
CA LYS A 16 -3.69 -1.54 -0.78
C LYS A 16 -3.25 -0.14 -0.41
N ALA A 17 -3.24 0.74 -1.39
CA ALA A 17 -3.07 2.18 -1.17
C ALA A 17 -4.20 2.93 -1.88
N GLY A 18 -4.52 4.11 -1.35
CA GLY A 18 -5.55 4.98 -1.90
C GLY A 18 -5.78 6.19 -1.01
N ILE A 19 -6.84 6.92 -1.33
CA ILE A 19 -7.30 8.09 -0.57
C ILE A 19 -8.48 7.72 0.32
N ASP A 20 -8.73 8.54 1.33
CA ASP A 20 -10.00 8.54 2.04
C ASP A 20 -10.98 9.45 1.27
N ALA A 21 -12.08 8.89 0.78
CA ALA A 21 -13.07 9.66 0.03
C ALA A 21 -13.79 10.71 0.91
N GLY A 22 -13.82 10.52 2.24
CA GLY A 22 -14.36 11.50 3.17
C GLY A 22 -13.50 12.76 3.31
N ASP A 23 -12.23 12.68 2.91
CA ASP A 23 -11.28 13.81 2.94
C ASP A 23 -11.33 14.65 1.65
N ILE A 24 -12.21 14.33 0.70
CA ILE A 24 -12.36 15.09 -0.56
C ILE A 24 -13.13 16.37 -0.29
N GLU A 25 -12.51 17.51 -0.58
CA GLU A 25 -13.10 18.84 -0.46
C GLU A 25 -13.43 19.39 -1.85
N ILE A 26 -14.67 19.85 -2.06
CA ILE A 26 -15.05 20.57 -3.28
C ILE A 26 -14.79 22.06 -3.04
N LEU A 27 -13.81 22.61 -3.75
CA LEU A 27 -13.43 24.02 -3.63
C LEU A 27 -14.25 24.93 -4.55
N LEU A 28 -14.65 24.42 -5.71
CA LEU A 28 -15.45 25.13 -6.71
C LEU A 28 -16.35 24.14 -7.44
N ASN A 29 -17.60 24.51 -7.67
CA ASN A 29 -18.54 23.78 -8.50
C ASN A 29 -19.50 24.76 -9.18
N GLU A 30 -19.13 25.23 -10.37
CA GLU A 30 -19.87 26.25 -11.10
C GLU A 30 -19.98 25.88 -12.59
N GLY A 31 -21.21 25.82 -13.10
CA GLY A 31 -21.46 25.46 -14.50
C GLY A 31 -20.90 24.07 -14.85
N LYS A 32 -19.86 24.05 -15.71
CA LYS A 32 -19.15 22.83 -16.12
C LYS A 32 -17.72 22.74 -15.56
N THR A 33 -17.42 23.55 -14.55
CA THR A 33 -16.11 23.62 -13.90
C THR A 33 -16.20 23.07 -12.48
N ILE A 34 -15.28 22.18 -12.13
CA ILE A 34 -15.13 21.65 -10.78
C ILE A 34 -13.67 21.68 -10.34
N LYS A 35 -13.43 22.11 -9.10
CA LYS A 35 -12.13 22.04 -8.43
C LYS A 35 -12.27 21.24 -7.15
N VAL A 36 -11.44 20.22 -6.99
CA VAL A 36 -11.42 19.37 -5.79
C VAL A 36 -10.03 19.32 -5.18
N ARG A 37 -9.99 19.24 -3.85
CA ARG A 37 -8.78 19.01 -3.06
C ARG A 37 -8.86 17.66 -2.36
N LEU A 38 -7.74 16.95 -2.35
CA LEU A 38 -7.59 15.62 -1.80
C LEU A 38 -6.34 15.59 -0.90
N LYS A 39 -6.38 14.79 0.17
CA LYS A 39 -5.13 14.39 0.85
C LYS A 39 -4.35 13.41 -0.04
N ASN A 40 -3.05 13.31 0.21
CA ASN A 40 -2.22 12.29 -0.45
C ASN A 40 -2.69 10.87 -0.12
N SER A 41 -2.47 9.97 -1.07
CA SER A 41 -2.69 8.55 -0.88
C SER A 41 -1.83 8.01 0.25
N LYS A 42 -2.39 7.06 0.98
CA LYS A 42 -1.72 6.34 2.07
C LYS A 42 -1.89 4.85 1.86
N ILE A 43 -1.04 4.07 2.52
CA ILE A 43 -1.28 2.62 2.63
C ILE A 43 -2.52 2.45 3.52
N LEU A 44 -3.52 1.77 2.97
CA LEU A 44 -4.79 1.51 3.62
C LEU A 44 -4.80 0.13 4.28
N ASP A 45 -4.08 -0.81 3.68
CA ASP A 45 -4.07 -2.20 4.11
C ASP A 45 -2.79 -2.88 3.64
N HIS A 46 -2.31 -3.81 4.44
CA HIS A 46 -1.20 -4.66 4.08
C HIS A 46 -1.42 -6.00 4.77
N VAL A 47 -1.67 -7.03 3.97
CA VAL A 47 -2.10 -8.34 4.45
C VAL A 47 -1.14 -9.40 3.94
N ILE A 48 -0.78 -10.29 4.84
CA ILE A 48 -0.14 -11.56 4.53
C ILE A 48 -1.21 -12.64 4.71
N ASP A 49 -1.37 -13.52 3.73
CA ASP A 49 -2.24 -14.68 3.90
C ASP A 49 -1.51 -15.70 4.78
N GLU A 50 -1.86 -15.72 6.06
CA GLU A 50 -1.26 -16.61 7.06
C GLU A 50 -1.37 -18.10 6.67
N LYS A 51 -2.40 -18.48 5.91
CA LYS A 51 -2.60 -19.87 5.46
C LYS A 51 -1.66 -20.26 4.32
N SER A 52 -1.07 -19.28 3.63
CA SER A 52 -0.13 -19.48 2.52
C SER A 52 1.32 -19.61 3.00
N ILE A 53 1.60 -19.33 4.29
CA ILE A 53 2.96 -19.32 4.82
C ILE A 53 3.55 -20.73 4.72
N TYR A 54 4.64 -20.82 3.95
CA TYR A 54 5.42 -22.03 3.80
C TYR A 54 6.89 -21.73 4.11
N VAL A 55 7.48 -22.55 4.98
CA VAL A 55 8.88 -22.44 5.39
C VAL A 55 9.67 -23.59 4.75
N TYR A 56 10.61 -23.24 3.87
CA TYR A 56 11.60 -24.16 3.33
C TYR A 56 12.85 -24.17 4.22
N ASP A 57 13.28 -25.35 4.63
CA ASP A 57 14.56 -25.59 5.31
C ASP A 57 15.46 -26.42 4.38
N GLU A 58 16.63 -25.92 4.00
CA GLU A 58 17.59 -26.69 3.17
C GLU A 58 18.27 -27.83 3.96
N LYS A 59 18.05 -27.94 5.28
CA LYS A 59 18.64 -29.00 6.12
C LYS A 59 17.64 -29.54 7.13
N ASP A 60 16.70 -30.36 6.65
CA ASP A 60 15.90 -31.38 7.36
C ASP A 60 16.14 -31.49 8.89
N SER A 61 15.73 -30.47 9.65
CA SER A 61 15.77 -30.45 11.12
C SER A 61 14.59 -29.64 11.62
N ILE A 62 13.42 -30.11 11.21
CA ILE A 62 12.10 -29.76 11.70
C ILE A 62 12.09 -29.65 13.24
N PHE A 63 12.09 -28.44 13.78
CA PHE A 63 11.89 -28.16 15.22
C PHE A 63 13.09 -28.26 16.15
N ASN A 64 14.11 -27.44 15.94
CA ASN A 64 14.80 -26.90 17.11
C ASN A 64 15.22 -25.42 16.93
N LYS A 65 14.38 -24.53 17.50
CA LYS A 65 14.67 -23.25 18.18
C LYS A 65 13.94 -21.97 17.74
N MET A 66 13.15 -21.96 16.67
CA MET A 66 12.31 -20.80 16.32
C MET A 66 10.85 -21.18 16.50
N SER A 67 10.14 -20.48 17.37
CA SER A 67 8.71 -20.67 17.56
C SER A 67 7.95 -20.06 16.37
N ILE A 68 6.74 -20.53 16.09
CA ILE A 68 5.84 -19.91 15.11
C ILE A 68 5.66 -18.41 15.41
N ASN A 69 5.68 -18.02 16.69
CA ASN A 69 5.60 -16.62 17.11
C ASN A 69 6.81 -15.79 16.64
N ASP A 70 8.02 -16.36 16.65
CA ASP A 70 9.22 -15.65 16.18
C ASP A 70 9.15 -15.39 14.66
N ILE A 71 8.55 -16.32 13.90
CA ILE A 71 8.30 -16.16 12.46
C ILE A 71 7.29 -15.03 12.21
N PHE A 72 6.18 -15.00 12.96
CA PHE A 72 5.20 -13.93 12.84
C PHE A 72 5.79 -12.56 13.21
N ASN A 73 6.64 -12.49 14.24
CA ASN A 73 7.33 -11.25 14.61
C ASN A 73 8.26 -10.77 13.49
N GLN A 74 9.03 -11.68 12.88
CA GLN A 74 9.88 -11.32 11.72
C GLN A 74 9.07 -10.85 10.52
N LEU A 75 7.94 -11.51 10.22
CA LEU A 75 7.06 -11.09 9.13
C LEU A 75 6.46 -9.71 9.40
N ALA A 76 6.10 -9.39 10.65
CA ALA A 76 5.63 -8.07 11.03
C ALA A 76 6.71 -6.98 10.85
N GLU A 77 7.97 -7.25 11.21
CA GLU A 77 9.08 -6.32 10.96
C GLU A 77 9.36 -6.13 9.46
N GLU A 78 9.35 -7.22 8.68
CA GLU A 78 9.54 -7.14 7.23
C GLU A 78 8.40 -6.42 6.53
N LYS A 79 7.17 -6.51 7.07
CA LYS A 79 5.99 -5.79 6.59
C LYS A 79 6.26 -4.27 6.54
N GLU A 80 6.73 -3.70 7.65
CA GLU A 80 7.07 -2.27 7.73
C GLU A 80 8.19 -1.88 6.75
N LYS A 81 9.23 -2.73 6.63
CA LYS A 81 10.34 -2.48 5.69
C LYS A 81 9.87 -2.52 4.24
N ILE A 82 8.94 -3.40 3.88
CA ILE A 82 8.36 -3.48 2.54
C ILE A 82 7.56 -2.21 2.25
N GLU A 83 6.75 -1.75 3.20
CA GLU A 83 5.99 -0.50 3.06
C GLU A 83 6.92 0.68 2.79
N GLN A 84 7.97 0.85 3.60
CA GLN A 84 8.95 1.92 3.41
C GLN A 84 9.65 1.83 2.06
N LYS A 85 10.09 0.63 1.65
CA LYS A 85 10.70 0.42 0.32
C LYS A 85 9.76 0.77 -0.82
N LEU A 86 8.47 0.48 -0.69
CA LEU A 86 7.47 0.85 -1.72
C LEU A 86 7.25 2.36 -1.76
N ILE A 87 7.16 3.00 -0.61
CA ILE A 87 7.07 4.47 -0.50
C ILE A 87 8.28 5.12 -1.17
N GLU A 88 9.50 4.67 -0.85
CA GLU A 88 10.75 5.16 -1.46
C GLU A 88 10.79 4.95 -2.98
N LYS A 89 10.20 3.85 -3.47
CA LYS A 89 10.06 3.55 -4.90
C LYS A 89 8.98 4.36 -5.61
N GLY A 90 8.24 5.21 -4.90
CA GLY A 90 7.21 6.07 -5.49
C GLY A 90 5.81 5.44 -5.54
N PHE A 91 5.55 4.33 -4.84
CA PHE A 91 4.25 3.65 -4.88
C PHE A 91 3.06 4.57 -4.53
N LEU A 92 3.21 5.45 -3.53
CA LEU A 92 2.15 6.41 -3.18
C LEU A 92 1.98 7.52 -4.21
N LYS A 93 3.05 7.91 -4.91
CA LYS A 93 2.98 8.85 -6.02
C LYS A 93 2.21 8.22 -7.18
N ASP A 94 2.54 6.97 -7.55
CA ASP A 94 1.83 6.24 -8.60
C ASP A 94 0.35 6.05 -8.22
N THR A 95 0.07 5.83 -6.93
CA THR A 95 -1.31 5.77 -6.42
C THR A 95 -2.04 7.09 -6.59
N ASN A 96 -1.41 8.23 -6.26
CA ASN A 96 -1.99 9.56 -6.51
C ASN A 96 -2.28 9.79 -7.99
N ASP A 97 -1.37 9.39 -8.87
CA ASP A 97 -1.53 9.56 -10.32
C ASP A 97 -2.71 8.71 -10.84
N ASN A 98 -2.87 7.47 -10.34
CA ASN A 98 -4.01 6.62 -10.64
C ASN A 98 -5.34 7.19 -10.11
N VAL A 99 -5.34 7.71 -8.88
CA VAL A 99 -6.52 8.36 -8.28
C VAL A 99 -6.92 9.59 -9.08
N ARG A 100 -5.95 10.41 -9.51
CA ARG A 100 -6.21 11.58 -10.35
C ARG A 100 -6.87 11.16 -11.66
N MET A 101 -6.30 10.18 -12.35
CA MET A 101 -6.84 9.68 -13.62
C MET A 101 -8.28 9.18 -13.46
N PHE A 102 -8.54 8.37 -12.43
CA PHE A 102 -9.89 7.87 -12.14
C PHE A 102 -10.88 9.02 -11.87
N LEU A 103 -10.51 9.98 -11.02
CA LEU A 103 -11.40 11.10 -10.69
C LEU A 103 -11.65 12.01 -11.88
N GLU A 104 -10.65 12.26 -12.72
CA GLU A 104 -10.83 13.02 -13.96
C GLU A 104 -11.82 12.33 -14.91
N GLU A 105 -11.67 11.02 -15.13
CA GLU A 105 -12.59 10.25 -15.97
C GLU A 105 -14.01 10.22 -15.38
N PHE A 106 -14.12 10.00 -14.07
CA PHE A 106 -15.38 9.99 -13.36
C PHE A 106 -16.10 11.34 -13.47
N LEU A 107 -15.41 12.45 -13.20
CA LEU A 107 -15.99 13.80 -13.27
C LEU A 107 -16.34 14.19 -14.72
N LYS A 108 -15.53 13.79 -15.71
CA LYS A 108 -15.88 13.95 -17.14
C LYS A 108 -17.18 13.22 -17.47
N SER A 109 -17.35 12.00 -16.96
CA SER A 109 -18.57 11.20 -17.19
C SER A 109 -19.83 11.87 -16.60
N LEU A 110 -19.66 12.70 -15.57
CA LEU A 110 -20.74 13.50 -14.97
C LEU A 110 -21.04 14.80 -15.74
N GLY A 111 -20.28 15.12 -16.78
CA GLY A 111 -20.52 16.29 -17.65
C GLY A 111 -19.66 17.51 -17.33
N TYR A 112 -18.67 17.40 -16.43
CA TYR A 112 -17.68 18.44 -16.21
C TYR A 112 -16.68 18.50 -17.36
N GLU A 113 -16.35 19.70 -17.81
CA GLU A 113 -15.39 19.95 -18.90
C GLU A 113 -14.05 20.48 -18.38
N SER A 114 -14.09 21.32 -17.35
CA SER A 114 -12.91 21.85 -16.68
C SER A 114 -12.80 21.23 -15.29
N ILE A 115 -11.79 20.38 -15.10
CA ILE A 115 -11.57 19.61 -13.87
C ILE A 115 -10.18 19.94 -13.35
N GLU A 116 -10.11 20.41 -12.12
CA GLU A 116 -8.86 20.69 -11.42
C GLU A 116 -8.80 19.85 -10.14
N ILE A 117 -7.73 19.04 -10.02
CA ILE A 117 -7.53 18.14 -8.89
C ILE A 117 -6.20 18.48 -8.21
N GLU A 118 -6.30 18.98 -6.97
CA GLU A 118 -5.15 19.32 -6.14
C GLU A 118 -4.95 18.26 -5.05
N PHE A 119 -3.73 17.74 -4.94
CA PHE A 119 -3.33 16.96 -3.76
C PHE A 119 -2.65 17.90 -2.77
N GLU A 120 -2.98 17.79 -1.48
CA GLU A 120 -2.31 18.56 -0.43
C GLU A 120 -0.79 18.34 -0.46
N HIS A 121 0.00 19.38 -0.22
CA HIS A 121 1.44 19.21 -0.04
C HIS A 121 1.71 18.75 1.39
N ILE A 122 2.43 17.65 1.56
CA ILE A 122 3.00 17.28 2.86
C ILE A 122 4.12 18.28 3.13
N THR A 123 3.95 19.14 4.13
CA THR A 123 4.98 20.07 4.62
C THR A 123 5.86 19.38 5.64
#